data_AF-A0ABC8JIG3-F1
#
_entry.id   AF-A0ABC8JIG3-F1
#
_cell.length_a   1.000
_cell.length_b   1.000
_cell.length_c   1.000
_cell.angle_alpha   90.00
_cell.angle_beta   90.00
_cell.angle_gamma   90.00
#
_symmetry.space_group_name_H-M   'P 1'
#
loop_
_entity.id
_entity.type
_entity.pdbx_description
1 polymer ?
#
loop_
_entity_poly.entity_id
_entity_poly.type
_entity_poly.pdbx_seq_one_letter_code
_entity_poly.pdbx_strand_id
1 'polypeptide(L)'
;MGRVFAIELEGPVYTCKKCHTHLGVPNDVISKNGPYEYEFTRLFNTFLAERTSNDGYKGILCVCCSSEIGNYGVSDPNSYWVMRDELHGPEGSDDDEV
;
A
#
# COMPACT_ATOMS: atom_id res chain seq x y z
N MET A 1 -3.75 6.82 24.90
CA MET A 1 -4.06 6.26 23.57
C MET A 1 -4.48 7.42 22.67
N GLY A 2 -3.79 7.62 21.55
CA GLY A 2 -4.08 8.71 20.60
C GLY A 2 -5.27 8.39 19.70
N ARG A 3 -5.75 9.39 18.96
CA ARG A 3 -6.72 9.21 17.87
C ARG A 3 -5.94 9.09 16.55
N VAL A 4 -6.28 8.10 15.74
CA VAL A 4 -5.81 7.99 14.36
C VAL A 4 -6.87 8.65 13.46
N PHE A 5 -6.43 9.49 12.53
CA PHE A 5 -7.29 10.06 11.50
C PHE A 5 -6.88 9.43 10.16
N ALA A 6 -7.83 8.75 9.52
CA ALA A 6 -7.67 8.17 8.20
C ALA A 6 -8.48 8.98 7.19
N ILE A 7 -7.96 9.08 5.97
CA ILE A 7 -8.61 9.68 4.80
C ILE A 7 -9.57 8.64 4.22
N GLU A 8 -10.84 9.02 4.06
CA GLU A 8 -11.79 8.24 3.28
C GLU A 8 -11.66 8.60 1.80
N LEU A 9 -11.46 7.59 0.96
CA LEU A 9 -11.34 7.73 -0.50
C LEU A 9 -12.67 7.34 -1.15
N GLU A 10 -13.02 8.03 -2.23
CA GLU A 10 -14.24 7.76 -3.01
C GLU A 10 -13.97 6.90 -4.24
N GLY A 11 -14.94 6.08 -4.64
CA GLY A 11 -14.86 5.23 -5.84
C GLY A 11 -14.11 3.90 -5.60
N PRO A 12 -13.53 3.30 -6.66
CA PRO A 12 -12.75 2.08 -6.55
C PRO A 12 -11.50 2.30 -5.70
N VAL A 13 -11.33 1.49 -4.66
CA VAL A 13 -10.23 1.64 -3.68
C VAL A 13 -9.51 0.31 -3.46
N TYR A 14 -8.18 0.40 -3.32
CA TYR A 14 -7.40 -0.66 -2.70
C TYR A 14 -7.44 -0.46 -1.18
N THR A 15 -7.72 -1.53 -0.45
CA THR A 15 -7.82 -1.49 1.01
C THR A 15 -6.81 -2.44 1.66
N CYS A 16 -6.40 -2.13 2.89
CA CYS A 16 -5.56 -3.02 3.68
C CYS A 16 -6.31 -4.32 3.93
N LYS A 17 -5.74 -5.45 3.52
CA LYS A 17 -6.39 -6.77 3.66
C LYS A 17 -6.77 -7.11 5.10
N LYS A 18 -5.99 -6.63 6.09
CA LYS A 18 -6.21 -6.95 7.51
C LYS A 18 -7.30 -6.10 8.18
N CYS A 19 -7.49 -4.86 7.77
CA CYS A 19 -8.35 -3.91 8.50
C CYS A 19 -9.24 -3.05 7.60
N HIS A 20 -9.22 -3.28 6.29
CA HIS A 20 -10.01 -2.60 5.27
C HIS A 20 -9.84 -1.07 5.20
N THR A 21 -8.78 -0.52 5.81
CA THR A 21 -8.44 0.89 5.67
C THR A 21 -8.07 1.20 4.22
N HIS A 22 -8.55 2.32 3.67
CA HIS A 22 -8.26 2.70 2.29
C HIS A 22 -6.79 3.05 2.11
N LEU A 23 -6.11 2.45 1.14
CA LEU A 23 -4.67 2.62 0.92
C LEU A 23 -4.33 3.31 -0.39
N GLY A 24 -5.17 3.17 -1.42
CA GLY A 24 -4.87 3.69 -2.76
C GLY A 24 -6.06 3.62 -3.69
N VAL A 25 -5.89 4.21 -4.88
CA VAL A 25 -6.87 4.17 -5.97
C VAL A 25 -6.22 3.65 -7.26
N PRO A 26 -6.97 3.08 -8.21
CA PRO A 26 -6.43 2.56 -9.46
C PRO A 26 -5.64 3.56 -10.30
N ASN A 27 -6.02 4.84 -10.28
CA ASN A 27 -5.33 5.88 -11.05
C ASN A 27 -3.88 6.15 -10.58
N ASP A 28 -3.55 5.74 -9.35
CA ASP A 28 -2.20 5.90 -8.80
C ASP A 28 -1.33 4.67 -9.08
N VAL A 29 -1.87 3.58 -9.65
CA VAL A 29 -1.07 2.40 -10.04
C VAL A 29 -0.25 2.71 -11.30
N ILE A 30 1.07 2.70 -11.17
CA ILE A 30 2.02 2.87 -12.27
C ILE A 30 2.15 1.56 -13.04
N SER A 31 2.39 0.46 -12.32
CA SER A 31 2.70 -0.83 -12.92
C SER A 31 2.26 -1.99 -12.01
N LYS A 32 1.96 -3.12 -12.65
CA LYS A 32 1.70 -4.40 -11.97
C LYS A 32 2.90 -5.31 -12.25
N ASN A 33 3.80 -5.43 -11.28
CA ASN A 33 5.05 -6.15 -11.43
C ASN A 33 4.83 -7.64 -11.13
N GLY A 34 4.32 -8.33 -12.15
CA GLY A 34 3.97 -9.74 -12.06
C GLY A 34 2.78 -9.99 -11.11
N PRO A 35 2.67 -11.21 -10.56
CA PRO A 35 1.54 -11.58 -9.72
C PRO A 35 1.67 -11.09 -8.27
N TYR A 36 2.77 -10.44 -7.88
CA TYR A 36 3.07 -10.21 -6.46
C TYR A 36 3.03 -8.75 -6.03
N GLU A 37 3.27 -7.79 -6.93
CA GLU A 37 3.55 -6.42 -6.50
C GLU A 37 2.88 -5.38 -7.40
N TYR A 38 2.32 -4.35 -6.77
CA TYR A 38 1.80 -3.16 -7.42
C TYR A 38 2.68 -1.96 -7.09
N GLU A 39 3.07 -1.22 -8.12
CA GLU A 39 3.79 0.03 -7.97
C GLU A 39 2.80 1.19 -8.02
N PHE A 40 2.80 2.04 -7.00
CA PHE A 40 1.95 3.22 -6.90
C PHE A 40 2.79 4.51 -6.95
N THR A 41 2.23 5.56 -7.56
CA THR A 41 2.74 6.93 -7.46
C THR A 41 2.47 7.54 -6.08
N ARG A 42 1.39 7.08 -5.43
CA ARG A 42 0.91 7.61 -4.15
C ARG A 42 0.15 6.55 -3.37
N LEU A 43 0.30 6.60 -2.05
CA LEU A 43 -0.51 5.87 -1.09
C LEU A 43 -1.13 6.82 -0.05
N PHE A 44 -2.21 6.36 0.56
CA PHE A 44 -2.95 7.05 1.61
C PHE A 44 -2.99 6.18 2.87
N ASN A 45 -3.18 6.80 4.03
CA ASN A 45 -3.31 6.07 5.31
C ASN A 45 -2.16 5.10 5.60
N THR A 46 -0.95 5.48 5.18
CA THR A 46 0.28 4.73 5.41
C THR A 46 1.33 5.61 6.08
N PHE A 47 2.33 4.97 6.67
CA PHE A 47 3.55 5.62 7.13
C PHE A 47 4.75 4.71 6.86
N LEU A 48 5.94 5.29 6.76
CA LEU A 48 7.17 4.54 6.54
C LEU A 48 7.76 4.06 7.86
N ALA A 49 8.33 2.86 7.85
CA ALA A 49 9.16 2.35 8.93
C ALA A 49 10.28 3.35 9.24
N GLU A 50 10.60 3.48 10.53
CA GLU A 50 11.70 4.36 10.95
C GLU A 50 13.04 3.88 10.38
N ARG A 51 13.27 2.56 10.43
CA ARG A 51 14.51 1.94 9.98
C ARG A 51 14.48 1.62 8.49
N THR A 52 15.55 1.97 7.82
CA THR A 52 15.86 1.48 6.48
C THR A 52 16.50 0.08 6.59
N SER A 53 16.08 -0.84 5.73
CA SER A 53 16.71 -2.15 5.56
C SER A 53 18.12 -2.01 4.97
N ASN A 54 18.92 -3.08 5.07
CA ASN A 54 20.28 -3.10 4.50
C ASN A 54 20.27 -2.89 2.98
N ASP A 55 19.16 -3.25 2.31
CA ASP A 55 18.98 -3.15 0.87
C ASP A 55 18.48 -1.76 0.43
N GLY A 56 18.35 -0.80 1.36
CA GLY A 56 17.98 0.59 1.04
C GLY A 56 16.48 0.85 0.93
N TYR A 57 15.64 -0.01 1.54
CA TYR A 57 14.19 0.13 1.54
C TYR A 57 13.65 0.48 2.92
N LYS A 58 12.51 1.15 2.98
CA LYS A 58 11.71 1.30 4.19
C LYS A 58 10.40 0.53 4.02
N GLY A 59 10.03 -0.23 5.05
CA GLY A 59 8.71 -0.85 5.09
C GLY A 59 7.62 0.21 5.04
N ILE A 60 6.55 -0.04 4.30
CA ILE A 60 5.34 0.78 4.25
C ILE A 60 4.33 0.12 5.18
N LEU A 61 3.82 0.85 6.16
CA LEU A 61 2.89 0.31 7.15
C LEU A 61 1.53 0.98 7.06
N CYS A 62 0.47 0.20 7.27
CA CYS A 62 -0.89 0.72 7.43
C CYS A 62 -1.00 1.53 8.74
N VAL A 63 -1.55 2.74 8.66
CA VAL A 63 -1.73 3.63 9.82
C VAL A 63 -2.65 3.05 10.90
N CYS A 64 -3.62 2.20 10.51
CA CYS A 64 -4.64 1.68 11.42
C CYS A 64 -4.22 0.41 12.16
N CYS A 65 -3.61 -0.55 11.46
CA CYS A 65 -3.28 -1.86 12.03
C CYS A 65 -1.78 -2.16 12.13
N SER A 66 -0.94 -1.26 11.62
CA SER A 66 0.52 -1.41 11.59
C SER A 66 1.03 -2.67 10.87
N SER A 67 0.20 -3.29 10.02
CA SER A 67 0.72 -4.29 9.07
C SER A 67 1.66 -3.62 8.09
N GLU A 68 2.78 -4.28 7.83
CA GLU A 68 3.68 -3.93 6.74
C GLU A 68 3.08 -4.45 5.43
N ILE A 69 2.86 -3.54 4.47
CA ILE A 69 2.15 -3.81 3.22
C ILE A 69 3.07 -3.73 2.00
N GLY A 70 4.31 -3.26 2.15
CA GLY A 70 5.16 -3.00 1.00
C GLY A 70 6.49 -2.33 1.35
N ASN A 71 7.20 -1.89 0.32
CA ASN A 71 8.53 -1.29 0.40
C ASN A 71 8.59 0.06 -0.32
N TYR A 72 9.32 1.01 0.27
CA TYR A 72 9.63 2.31 -0.32
C TYR A 72 11.15 2.43 -0.50
N GLY A 73 11.60 2.66 -1.74
CA GLY A 73 13.01 2.81 -2.07
C GLY A 73 13.57 4.16 -1.58
N VAL A 74 14.66 4.15 -0.81
CA VAL A 74 15.33 5.39 -0.39
C VAL A 74 16.22 5.95 -1.51
N SER A 75 16.80 5.07 -2.32
CA SER A 75 17.70 5.43 -3.42
C SER A 75 16.98 5.77 -4.73
N ASP A 76 15.74 5.29 -4.91
CA ASP A 76 14.84 5.69 -5.99
C ASP A 76 13.50 6.18 -5.39
N PRO A 77 13.52 7.36 -4.76
CA PRO A 77 12.40 7.84 -3.98
C PRO A 77 11.37 8.44 -4.92
N ASN A 78 10.38 7.66 -5.36
CA ASN A 78 9.16 8.15 -6.03
C ASN A 78 8.08 7.07 -6.22
N SER A 79 8.40 5.80 -5.96
CA SER A 79 7.47 4.70 -6.16
C SER A 79 7.24 3.91 -4.87
N TYR A 80 5.98 3.57 -4.62
CA TYR A 80 5.56 2.73 -3.50
C TYR A 80 5.24 1.34 -4.02
N TRP A 81 5.99 0.33 -3.58
CA TRP A 81 5.84 -1.04 -4.03
C TRP A 81 5.04 -1.80 -2.98
N VAL A 82 3.82 -2.20 -3.31
CA VAL A 82 2.87 -2.80 -2.38
C VAL A 82 2.62 -4.24 -2.76
N MET A 83 2.75 -5.13 -1.78
CA MET A 83 2.50 -6.56 -1.97
C MET A 83 1.02 -6.78 -2.22
N ARG A 84 0.68 -7.42 -3.33
CA ARG A 84 -0.71 -7.73 -3.71
C ARG A 84 -1.42 -8.57 -2.66
N ASP A 85 -0.70 -9.50 -2.03
CA ASP A 85 -1.22 -10.34 -0.95
C ASP A 85 -1.60 -9.57 0.32
N GLU A 86 -1.19 -8.31 0.46
CA GLU A 86 -1.54 -7.43 1.58
C GLU A 86 -2.66 -6.43 1.23
N LEU A 87 -3.15 -6.46 -0.02
CA LEU A 87 -4.22 -5.63 -0.53
C LEU A 87 -5.50 -6.44 -0.72
N HIS A 88 -6.63 -5.76 -0.55
CA HIS A 88 -7.89 -6.14 -1.16
C HIS A 88 -8.21 -5.10 -2.24
N GLY A 89 -8.26 -5.55 -3.49
CA GLY A 89 -8.52 -4.70 -4.65
C GLY A 89 -9.99 -4.27 -4.74
N PRO A 90 -10.29 -3.27 -5.58
CA PRO A 90 -11.68 -2.92 -5.89
C PRO A 90 -12.39 -4.07 -6.62
N GLU A 91 -13.72 -4.12 -6.53
CA GLU A 91 -14.54 -5.15 -7.19
C GLU A 91 -14.20 -5.28 -8.68
N GLY A 92 -13.93 -6.52 -9.13
CA GLY A 92 -13.58 -6.83 -10.52
C GLY A 92 -12.11 -6.55 -10.86
N SER A 93 -11.26 -6.37 -9.86
CA SER A 93 -9.81 -6.35 -10.04
C SER A 93 -9.26 -7.78 -10.19
N ASP A 94 -8.07 -7.90 -10.78
CA ASP A 94 -7.35 -9.18 -10.93
C ASP A 94 -6.98 -9.86 -9.60
N ASP A 95 -7.37 -9.27 -8.46
CA ASP A 95 -7.13 -9.76 -7.11
C ASP A 95 -8.25 -10.68 -6.60
N ASP A 96 -9.34 -10.86 -7.38
CA ASP A 96 -10.47 -11.75 -7.09
C ASP A 96 -10.24 -13.23 -7.52
N GLU A 97 -9.13 -13.55 -8.21
CA GLU A 97 -8.88 -14.88 -8.82
C GLU A 97 -7.78 -15.74 -8.14
N VAL A 98 -7.62 -15.65 -6.81
CA VAL A 98 -6.69 -16.53 -6.06
C VAL A 98 -7.39 -17.42 -5.05
#